data_AF-A0A7J6MPV8-F1
#
_entry.id   AF-A0A7J6MPV8-F1
#
_cell.length_a   1.000
_cell.length_b   1.000
_cell.length_c   1.000
_cell.angle_alpha   90.00
_cell.angle_beta   90.00
_cell.angle_gamma   90.00
#
_symmetry.space_group_name_H-M   'P 1'
#
loop_
_entity.id
_entity.type
_entity.pdbx_description
1 polymer ?
#
loop_
_entity_poly.entity_id
_entity_poly.type
_entity_poly.pdbx_seq_one_letter_code
_entity_poly.pdbx_strand_id
1 'polypeptide(L)'
;MSLPEGAPEYKLEPLLLEKNPKGVVPVIVAQWPDGKEEIITESIDCVEYLDKLGENAGLGAPPLVPRTDEAGRTKIREAAEKHGASMGTFMKALMKFDSEAVEKMVEEFEQFSDESKGPFYTGDNLSLVDITVYPVASRLTMLQKLRGPDFAVTLDKYPQLEDFFRWLQKMSELDAVKKATEPDAYLVPVHLRHLKVKHAVGF
;
A
#
# COMPACT_ATOMS: atom_id res chain seq x y z
N MET A 1 -7.24 21.96 2.89
CA MET A 1 -5.96 22.20 2.19
C MET A 1 -6.33 22.53 0.75
N SER A 2 -6.34 23.81 0.37
CA SER A 2 -6.67 24.24 -1.00
C SER A 2 -5.45 24.10 -1.90
N LEU A 3 -5.67 23.65 -3.13
CA LEU A 3 -4.64 23.55 -4.15
C LEU A 3 -4.27 24.95 -4.67
N PRO A 4 -3.02 25.16 -5.11
CA PRO A 4 -2.55 26.45 -5.60
C PRO A 4 -3.05 26.74 -7.02
N GLU A 5 -3.08 28.03 -7.35
CA GLU A 5 -3.69 28.60 -8.56
C GLU A 5 -2.97 28.13 -9.84
N GLY A 6 -3.72 27.57 -10.80
CA GLY A 6 -3.20 27.13 -12.11
C GLY A 6 -2.79 25.65 -12.20
N ALA A 7 -2.76 24.89 -11.10
CA ALA A 7 -2.80 23.44 -11.20
C ALA A 7 -4.16 23.04 -11.82
N PRO A 8 -4.24 22.03 -12.72
CA PRO A 8 -5.54 21.48 -13.08
C PRO A 8 -6.22 21.10 -11.77
N GLU A 9 -7.30 21.80 -11.45
CA GLU A 9 -8.02 21.62 -10.20
C GLU A 9 -8.34 20.14 -10.11
N TYR A 10 -7.74 19.45 -9.13
CA TYR A 10 -8.01 18.02 -8.95
C TYR A 10 -9.47 17.91 -8.54
N LYS A 11 -10.32 17.72 -9.54
CA LYS A 11 -11.76 17.69 -9.36
C LYS A 11 -12.08 16.35 -8.72
N LEU A 12 -12.28 16.39 -7.40
CA LEU A 12 -12.80 15.25 -6.67
C LEU A 12 -14.19 14.93 -7.24
N GLU A 13 -14.42 13.65 -7.50
CA GLU A 13 -15.73 13.19 -7.94
C GLU A 13 -16.76 13.49 -6.84
N PRO A 14 -17.93 14.09 -7.17
CA PRO A 14 -18.94 14.44 -6.17
C PRO A 14 -19.37 13.24 -5.32
N LEU A 15 -19.45 12.06 -5.94
CA LEU A 15 -19.78 10.81 -5.24
C LEU A 15 -18.73 10.45 -4.18
N LEU A 16 -17.44 10.72 -4.44
CA LEU A 16 -16.39 10.48 -3.43
C LEU A 16 -16.59 11.38 -2.22
N LEU A 17 -16.90 12.67 -2.42
CA LEU A 17 -17.14 13.61 -1.32
C LEU A 17 -18.43 13.30 -0.56
N GLU A 18 -19.45 12.83 -1.27
CA GLU A 18 -20.70 12.36 -0.65
C GLU A 18 -20.45 11.16 0.26
N LYS A 19 -19.73 10.15 -0.22
CA LYS A 19 -19.50 8.89 0.51
C LYS A 19 -18.35 8.97 1.52
N ASN A 20 -17.36 9.82 1.27
CA ASN A 20 -16.26 10.11 2.18
C ASN A 20 -15.92 11.61 2.15
N PRO A 21 -16.45 12.41 3.10
CA PRO A 21 -16.20 13.85 3.16
C PRO A 21 -14.72 14.25 3.29
N LYS A 22 -13.83 13.33 3.70
CA LYS A 22 -12.37 13.55 3.70
C LYS A 22 -11.79 13.63 2.28
N GLY A 23 -12.51 13.16 1.26
CA GLY A 23 -12.07 13.17 -0.14
C GLY A 23 -10.91 12.23 -0.44
N VAL A 24 -10.71 11.19 0.37
CA VAL A 24 -9.61 10.21 0.23
C VAL A 24 -10.12 8.84 -0.21
N VAL A 25 -9.29 8.14 -0.96
CA VAL A 25 -9.49 6.75 -1.39
C VAL A 25 -8.56 5.82 -0.60
N PRO A 26 -8.88 4.52 -0.47
CA PRO A 26 -10.05 3.82 -1.04
C PRO A 26 -11.36 4.07 -0.27
N VAL A 27 -12.48 3.89 -0.98
CA VAL A 27 -13.84 3.84 -0.45
C VAL A 27 -14.58 2.70 -1.13
N ILE A 28 -15.16 1.78 -0.36
CA ILE A 28 -16.07 0.75 -0.85
C ILE A 28 -17.50 1.24 -0.62
N VAL A 29 -18.30 1.18 -1.68
CA VAL A 29 -19.76 1.38 -1.61
C VAL A 29 -20.40 0.07 -2.01
N ALA A 30 -20.87 -0.70 -1.02
CA ALA A 30 -21.54 -1.98 -1.24
C ALA A 30 -23.05 -1.78 -1.26
N GLN A 31 -23.67 -2.15 -2.38
CA GLN A 31 -25.12 -2.11 -2.57
C GLN A 31 -25.67 -3.53 -2.59
N TRP A 32 -26.58 -3.82 -1.67
CA TRP A 32 -27.13 -5.16 -1.45
C TRP A 32 -28.51 -5.32 -2.13
N PRO A 33 -28.94 -6.55 -2.49
CA PRO A 33 -30.22 -6.79 -3.14
C PRO A 33 -31.46 -6.34 -2.35
N ASP A 34 -31.35 -6.27 -1.03
CA ASP A 34 -32.41 -5.77 -0.13
C ASP A 34 -32.47 -4.23 -0.07
N GLY A 35 -31.62 -3.55 -0.84
CA GLY A 35 -31.52 -2.09 -0.89
C GLY A 35 -30.62 -1.50 0.19
N LYS A 36 -29.98 -2.32 1.04
CA LYS A 36 -29.01 -1.84 2.02
C LYS A 36 -27.76 -1.29 1.31
N GLU A 37 -27.29 -0.13 1.75
CA GLU A 37 -26.00 0.44 1.36
C GLU A 37 -25.04 0.39 2.54
N GLU A 38 -23.81 -0.07 2.31
CA GLU A 38 -22.71 -0.01 3.27
C GLU A 38 -21.55 0.77 2.67
N ILE A 39 -20.99 1.69 3.46
CA ILE A 39 -19.87 2.54 3.05
C ILE A 39 -18.70 2.23 3.97
N ILE A 40 -17.60 1.77 3.39
CA ILE A 40 -16.37 1.45 4.12
C ILE A 40 -15.26 2.38 3.61
N THR A 41 -14.61 3.06 4.55
CA THR A 41 -13.48 3.96 4.29
C THR A 41 -12.25 3.44 5.02
N GLU A 42 -11.08 4.02 4.72
CA GLU A 42 -9.77 3.57 5.22
C GLU A 42 -9.34 2.22 4.63
N SER A 43 -8.08 2.12 4.20
CA SER A 43 -7.62 0.98 3.39
C SER A 43 -7.63 -0.35 4.15
N ILE A 44 -7.22 -0.35 5.41
CA ILE A 44 -7.21 -1.56 6.26
C ILE A 44 -8.64 -2.06 6.47
N ASP A 45 -9.58 -1.17 6.81
CA ASP A 45 -10.97 -1.55 7.04
C ASP A 45 -11.62 -2.07 5.75
N CYS A 46 -11.28 -1.48 4.59
CA CYS A 46 -11.69 -1.98 3.28
C CYS A 46 -11.21 -3.43 3.02
N VAL A 47 -9.94 -3.73 3.34
CA VAL A 47 -9.39 -5.09 3.16
C VAL A 47 -10.09 -6.09 4.07
N GLU A 48 -10.28 -5.74 5.35
CA GLU A 48 -10.95 -6.63 6.30
C GLU A 48 -12.42 -6.85 5.97
N TYR A 49 -13.10 -5.82 5.46
CA TYR A 49 -14.46 -5.94 4.96
C TYR A 49 -14.54 -6.93 3.79
N LEU A 50 -13.65 -6.83 2.81
CA LEU A 50 -13.59 -7.75 1.67
C LEU A 50 -13.21 -9.18 2.10
N ASP A 51 -12.30 -9.36 3.05
CA ASP A 51 -11.95 -10.68 3.60
C ASP A 51 -13.17 -11.37 4.21
N LYS A 52 -13.93 -10.64 5.03
CA LYS A 52 -15.18 -11.11 5.62
C LYS A 52 -16.25 -11.42 4.57
N LEU A 53 -16.36 -10.61 3.52
CA LEU A 53 -17.30 -10.89 2.42
C LEU A 53 -16.91 -12.14 1.64
N GLY A 54 -15.62 -12.31 1.34
CA GLY A 54 -15.12 -13.50 0.64
C GLY A 54 -15.35 -14.78 1.43
N GLU A 55 -15.20 -14.71 2.76
CA GLU A 55 -15.59 -15.80 3.66
C GLU A 55 -17.08 -16.12 3.56
N ASN A 56 -17.95 -15.12 3.75
CA ASN A 56 -19.40 -15.32 3.72
C ASN A 56 -19.89 -15.86 2.37
N ALA A 57 -19.20 -15.53 1.28
CA ALA A 57 -19.44 -16.04 -0.06
C ALA A 57 -18.84 -17.44 -0.32
N GLY A 58 -18.08 -18.00 0.63
CA GLY A 58 -17.49 -19.33 0.52
C GLY A 58 -16.35 -19.43 -0.49
N LEU A 59 -15.60 -18.34 -0.75
CA LEU A 59 -14.52 -18.31 -1.75
C LEU A 59 -13.31 -19.20 -1.39
N GLY A 60 -13.27 -19.80 -0.20
CA GLY A 60 -12.30 -20.83 0.18
C GLY A 60 -10.86 -20.35 0.39
N ALA A 61 -10.60 -19.03 0.28
CA ALA A 61 -9.30 -18.47 0.58
C ALA A 61 -9.00 -18.51 2.09
N PRO A 62 -7.73 -18.74 2.50
CA PRO A 62 -7.30 -18.52 3.87
C PRO A 62 -7.59 -17.07 4.29
N PRO A 63 -8.00 -16.83 5.55
CA PRO A 63 -8.30 -15.48 6.00
C PRO A 63 -7.05 -14.62 6.12
N LEU A 64 -7.18 -13.34 5.81
CA LEU A 64 -6.10 -12.36 5.98
C LEU A 64 -5.85 -11.99 7.45
N VAL A 65 -6.84 -12.24 8.30
CA VAL A 65 -6.82 -11.97 9.74
C VAL A 65 -7.38 -13.17 10.52
N PRO A 66 -6.81 -13.55 11.68
CA PRO A 66 -7.38 -14.61 12.51
C PRO A 66 -8.87 -14.38 12.83
N ARG A 67 -9.68 -15.44 12.65
CA ARG A 67 -11.15 -15.36 12.79
C ARG A 67 -11.66 -15.57 14.21
N THR A 68 -11.04 -16.49 14.94
CA THR A 68 -11.47 -16.92 16.28
C THR A 68 -10.52 -16.52 17.39
N ASP A 69 -9.30 -16.10 17.03
CA ASP A 69 -8.29 -15.62 17.97
C ASP A 69 -8.28 -14.08 17.96
N GLU A 70 -9.01 -13.48 18.89
CA GLU A 70 -9.10 -12.01 19.02
C GLU A 70 -7.72 -11.38 19.30
N ALA A 71 -6.89 -12.04 20.12
CA ALA A 71 -5.56 -11.53 20.43
C ALA A 71 -4.65 -11.59 19.19
N GLY A 72 -4.73 -12.68 18.42
CA GLY A 72 -4.04 -12.80 17.13
C GLY A 72 -4.51 -11.75 16.13
N ARG A 73 -5.83 -11.50 16.04
CA ARG A 73 -6.40 -10.47 15.17
C ARG A 73 -5.87 -9.08 15.50
N THR A 74 -5.88 -8.70 16.78
CA THR A 74 -5.32 -7.42 17.23
C THR A 74 -3.85 -7.29 16.85
N LYS A 75 -3.03 -8.31 17.11
CA LYS A 75 -1.60 -8.29 16.75
C LYS A 75 -1.36 -8.13 15.26
N ILE A 76 -2.13 -8.81 14.41
CA ILE A 76 -2.01 -8.68 12.96
C ILE A 76 -2.40 -7.29 12.49
N ARG A 77 -3.45 -6.71 13.08
CA ARG A 77 -3.87 -5.35 12.74
C ARG A 77 -2.82 -4.32 13.17
N GLU A 78 -2.29 -4.43 14.38
CA GLU A 78 -1.20 -3.56 14.87
C GLU A 78 0.03 -3.66 13.97
N ALA A 79 0.40 -4.88 13.55
CA ALA A 79 1.51 -5.09 12.61
C ALA A 79 1.23 -4.47 11.23
N ALA A 80 0.01 -4.59 10.71
CA ALA A 80 -0.38 -3.97 9.45
C ALA A 80 -0.32 -2.43 9.52
N GLU A 81 -0.81 -1.85 10.62
CA GLU A 81 -0.74 -0.40 10.85
C GLU A 81 0.71 0.10 10.97
N LYS A 82 1.53 -0.62 11.74
CA LYS A 82 2.96 -0.35 11.92
C LYS A 82 3.71 -0.36 10.58
N HIS A 83 3.64 -1.47 9.85
CA HIS A 83 4.40 -1.65 8.61
C HIS A 83 3.79 -0.89 7.43
N GLY A 84 2.49 -0.62 7.46
CA GLY A 84 1.82 0.25 6.49
C GLY A 84 2.25 1.71 6.55
N ALA A 85 2.80 2.16 7.70
CA ALA A 85 3.36 3.50 7.85
C ALA A 85 4.54 3.78 6.89
N SER A 86 5.17 2.73 6.34
CA SER A 86 6.21 2.83 5.31
C SER A 86 5.77 3.62 4.06
N MET A 87 4.46 3.69 3.77
CA MET A 87 3.94 4.55 2.70
C MET A 87 4.25 6.02 2.96
N GLY A 88 4.19 6.47 4.21
CA GLY A 88 4.55 7.84 4.58
C GLY A 88 6.04 8.11 4.36
N THR A 89 6.89 7.14 4.70
CA THR A 89 8.34 7.21 4.48
C THR A 89 8.67 7.24 2.98
N PHE A 90 8.07 6.35 2.19
CA PHE A 90 8.17 6.35 0.73
C PHE A 90 7.75 7.69 0.12
N MET A 91 6.62 8.26 0.56
CA MET A 91 6.16 9.56 0.06
C MET A 91 7.10 10.70 0.44
N LYS A 92 7.80 10.64 1.58
CA LYS A 92 8.86 11.61 1.91
C LYS A 92 10.05 11.47 0.95
N ALA A 93 10.56 10.26 0.77
CA ALA A 93 11.67 10.00 -0.15
C ALA A 93 11.33 10.47 -1.58
N LEU A 94 10.13 10.14 -2.04
CA LEU A 94 9.65 10.51 -3.37
C LEU A 94 9.42 12.02 -3.49
N MET A 95 8.63 12.62 -2.61
CA MET A 95 8.16 14.00 -2.80
C MET A 95 9.18 15.05 -2.36
N LYS A 96 9.97 14.76 -1.33
CA LYS A 96 10.90 15.71 -0.71
C LYS A 96 12.36 15.47 -1.08
N PHE A 97 12.64 14.45 -1.90
CA PHE A 97 14.01 14.07 -2.26
C PHE A 97 14.86 13.80 -1.01
N ASP A 98 14.22 13.20 -0.01
CA ASP A 98 14.81 12.94 1.29
C ASP A 98 15.51 11.57 1.25
N SER A 99 16.84 11.57 1.17
CA SER A 99 17.63 10.34 1.18
C SER A 99 17.65 9.67 2.55
N GLU A 100 17.49 10.41 3.65
CA GLU A 100 17.39 9.82 4.99
C GLU A 100 16.10 9.00 5.13
N ALA A 101 15.03 9.42 4.44
CA ALA A 101 13.81 8.63 4.34
C ALA A 101 14.04 7.28 3.62
N VAL A 102 15.03 7.15 2.74
CA VAL A 102 15.37 5.86 2.12
C VAL A 102 15.97 4.92 3.18
N GLU A 103 16.92 5.41 3.97
CA GLU A 103 17.54 4.62 5.05
C GLU A 103 16.49 4.19 6.10
N LYS A 104 15.59 5.11 6.50
CA LYS A 104 14.47 4.75 7.39
C LYS A 104 13.55 3.68 6.79
N MET A 105 13.29 3.74 5.49
CA MET A 105 12.47 2.74 4.81
C MET A 105 13.16 1.37 4.75
N VAL A 106 14.49 1.35 4.63
CA VAL A 106 15.29 0.12 4.72
C VAL A 106 15.18 -0.49 6.11
N GLU A 107 15.30 0.31 7.18
CA GLU A 107 15.10 -0.15 8.56
C GLU A 107 13.68 -0.72 8.79
N GLU A 108 12.66 -0.07 8.22
CA GLU A 108 11.27 -0.54 8.28
C GLU A 108 11.11 -1.92 7.60
N PHE A 109 11.75 -2.14 6.45
CA PHE A 109 11.70 -3.42 5.74
C PHE A 109 12.54 -4.52 6.39
N GLU A 110 13.65 -4.16 7.03
CA GLU A 110 14.43 -5.09 7.85
C GLU A 110 13.57 -5.56 9.03
N GLN A 111 12.93 -4.64 9.76
CA GLN A 111 12.03 -5.00 10.86
C GLN A 111 10.82 -5.84 10.39
N PHE A 112 10.26 -5.55 9.21
CA PHE A 112 9.22 -6.39 8.61
C PHE A 112 9.73 -7.82 8.38
N SER A 113 10.96 -7.97 7.91
CA SER A 113 11.57 -9.28 7.63
C SER A 113 11.83 -10.05 8.92
N ASP A 114 12.38 -9.40 9.95
CA ASP A 114 12.66 -10.01 11.26
C ASP A 114 11.40 -10.56 11.95
N GLU A 115 10.25 -9.92 11.73
CA GLU A 115 8.97 -10.32 12.29
C GLU A 115 8.22 -11.34 11.41
N SER A 116 8.63 -11.49 10.15
CA SER A 116 8.00 -12.41 9.20
C SER A 116 8.32 -13.86 9.54
N LYS A 117 7.33 -14.74 9.37
CA LYS A 117 7.45 -16.16 9.78
C LYS A 117 7.68 -17.14 8.62
N GLY A 118 7.76 -16.66 7.39
CA GLY A 118 7.89 -17.50 6.22
C GLY A 118 7.76 -16.72 4.91
N PRO A 119 7.30 -17.35 3.82
CA PRO A 119 7.19 -16.70 2.51
C PRO A 119 6.20 -15.52 2.51
N PHE A 120 5.27 -15.48 3.47
CA PHE A 120 4.43 -14.34 3.82
C PHE A 120 4.61 -13.99 5.30
N TYR A 121 4.12 -12.83 5.72
CA TYR A 121 4.36 -12.30 7.07
C TYR A 121 3.96 -13.29 8.18
N THR A 122 2.84 -13.99 8.03
CA THR A 122 2.37 -14.98 9.03
C THR A 122 2.82 -16.41 8.78
N GLY A 123 3.63 -16.65 7.75
CA GLY A 123 4.10 -17.98 7.34
C GLY A 123 3.65 -18.32 5.92
N ASP A 124 2.86 -19.38 5.79
CA ASP A 124 2.51 -19.96 4.48
C ASP A 124 1.35 -19.25 3.76
N ASN A 125 0.56 -18.45 4.47
CA ASN A 125 -0.63 -17.78 3.94
C ASN A 125 -0.48 -16.26 3.97
N LEU A 126 -1.14 -15.59 3.02
CA LEU A 126 -1.28 -14.14 3.06
C LEU A 126 -1.96 -13.67 4.33
N SER A 127 -1.52 -12.51 4.80
CA SER A 127 -2.15 -11.79 5.90
C SER A 127 -2.45 -10.35 5.49
N LEU A 128 -3.21 -9.66 6.36
CA LEU A 128 -3.46 -8.23 6.23
C LEU A 128 -2.16 -7.43 6.11
N VAL A 129 -1.11 -7.82 6.83
CA VAL A 129 0.20 -7.14 6.79
C VAL A 129 0.80 -7.18 5.38
N ASP A 130 0.76 -8.34 4.72
CA ASP A 130 1.28 -8.49 3.36
C ASP A 130 0.57 -7.54 2.38
N ILE A 131 -0.77 -7.49 2.47
CA ILE A 131 -1.61 -6.64 1.62
C ILE A 131 -1.34 -5.15 1.88
N THR A 132 -1.05 -4.77 3.11
CA THR A 132 -0.77 -3.38 3.48
C THR A 132 0.63 -2.91 3.04
N VAL A 133 1.64 -3.77 3.12
CA VAL A 133 3.05 -3.39 2.81
C VAL A 133 3.35 -3.44 1.32
N TYR A 134 2.79 -4.42 0.60
CA TYR A 134 3.11 -4.68 -0.80
C TYR A 134 2.97 -3.47 -1.75
N PRO A 135 1.96 -2.59 -1.63
CA PRO A 135 1.87 -1.40 -2.47
C PRO A 135 3.13 -0.52 -2.41
N VAL A 136 3.76 -0.37 -1.24
CA VAL A 136 4.99 0.42 -1.14
C VAL A 136 6.16 -0.34 -1.74
N ALA A 137 6.31 -1.61 -1.35
CA ALA A 137 7.42 -2.46 -1.78
C ALA A 137 7.49 -2.65 -3.30
N SER A 138 6.34 -2.81 -3.96
CA SER A 138 6.25 -2.92 -5.42
C SER A 138 6.66 -1.65 -6.18
N ARG A 139 6.83 -0.52 -5.50
CA ARG A 139 7.15 0.79 -6.08
C ARG A 139 8.62 1.21 -5.88
N LEU A 140 9.47 0.34 -5.33
CA LEU A 140 10.88 0.67 -5.09
C LEU A 140 11.65 0.96 -6.39
N THR A 141 11.37 0.23 -7.47
CA THR A 141 11.95 0.50 -8.80
C THR A 141 11.54 1.86 -9.33
N MET A 142 10.30 2.28 -9.07
CA MET A 142 9.80 3.60 -9.44
C MET A 142 10.56 4.72 -8.71
N LEU A 143 10.87 4.54 -7.42
CA LEU A 143 11.63 5.51 -6.65
C LEU A 143 13.00 5.77 -7.28
N GLN A 144 13.74 4.71 -7.60
CA GLN A 144 15.01 4.80 -8.31
C GLN A 144 14.87 5.49 -9.68
N LYS A 145 13.87 5.13 -10.48
CA LYS A 145 13.64 5.73 -11.81
C LYS A 145 13.34 7.22 -11.75
N LEU A 146 12.66 7.68 -10.69
CA LEU A 146 12.26 9.07 -10.52
C LEU A 146 13.32 9.94 -9.83
N ARG A 147 14.21 9.33 -9.03
CA ARG A 147 15.13 10.07 -8.15
C ARG A 147 16.61 9.74 -8.33
N GLY A 148 16.92 8.72 -9.12
CA GLY A 148 18.29 8.30 -9.42
C GLY A 148 18.78 7.14 -8.52
N PRO A 149 20.02 6.70 -8.74
CA PRO A 149 20.60 5.52 -8.10
C PRO A 149 20.74 5.65 -6.57
N ASP A 150 20.88 6.86 -6.04
CA ASP A 150 21.02 7.08 -4.59
C ASP A 150 19.75 6.66 -3.83
N PHE A 151 18.59 6.71 -4.49
CA PHE A 151 17.29 6.29 -3.96
C PHE A 151 16.94 4.84 -4.31
N ALA A 152 17.86 4.09 -4.91
CA ALA A 152 17.65 2.69 -5.19
C ALA A 152 17.65 1.88 -3.89
N VAL A 153 16.61 1.08 -3.68
CA VAL A 153 16.57 0.02 -2.67
C VAL A 153 16.65 -1.29 -3.42
N THR A 154 17.84 -1.88 -3.45
CA THR A 154 18.16 -3.13 -4.17
C THR A 154 18.94 -4.06 -3.27
N LEU A 155 18.90 -5.37 -3.57
CA LEU A 155 19.63 -6.38 -2.81
C LEU A 155 21.15 -6.15 -2.84
N ASP A 156 21.71 -5.68 -3.95
CA ASP A 156 23.14 -5.37 -4.07
C ASP A 156 23.58 -4.25 -3.11
N LYS A 157 22.69 -3.28 -2.84
CA LYS A 157 22.96 -2.14 -1.95
C LYS A 157 22.64 -2.47 -0.49
N TYR A 158 21.58 -3.25 -0.26
CA TYR A 158 21.08 -3.61 1.06
C TYR A 158 20.94 -5.14 1.17
N PRO A 159 22.05 -5.88 1.30
CA PRO A 159 22.03 -7.35 1.34
C PRO A 159 21.27 -7.92 2.55
N GLN A 160 21.12 -7.15 3.63
CA GLN A 160 20.31 -7.53 4.79
C GLN A 160 18.81 -7.68 4.46
N LEU A 161 18.34 -7.12 3.34
CA LEU A 161 16.95 -7.23 2.89
C LEU A 161 16.68 -8.49 2.05
N GLU A 162 17.54 -9.52 2.12
CA GLU A 162 17.39 -10.73 1.31
C GLU A 162 16.01 -11.39 1.47
N ASP A 163 15.53 -11.51 2.71
CA ASP A 163 14.22 -12.10 2.99
C ASP A 163 13.05 -11.19 2.57
N PHE A 164 13.21 -9.87 2.71
CA PHE A 164 12.24 -8.91 2.15
C PHE A 164 12.11 -9.07 0.63
N PHE A 165 13.22 -9.19 -0.10
CA PHE A 165 13.18 -9.34 -1.55
C PHE A 165 12.62 -10.71 -1.97
N ARG A 166 12.87 -11.77 -1.19
CA ARG A 166 12.20 -13.07 -1.38
C ARG A 166 10.68 -12.94 -1.21
N TRP A 167 10.23 -12.27 -0.16
CA TRP A 167 8.81 -11.98 0.07
C TRP A 167 8.21 -11.15 -1.06
N LEU A 168 8.89 -10.08 -1.50
CA LEU A 168 8.44 -9.20 -2.57
C LEU A 168 8.27 -9.98 -3.89
N GLN A 169 9.23 -10.85 -4.21
CA GLN A 169 9.13 -11.75 -5.35
C GLN A 169 7.90 -12.66 -5.22
N LYS A 170 7.71 -13.31 -4.07
CA LYS A 170 6.55 -14.20 -3.83
C LYS A 170 5.22 -13.47 -3.98
N MET A 171 5.11 -12.25 -3.46
CA MET A 171 3.93 -11.41 -3.64
C MET A 171 3.68 -11.08 -5.13
N SER A 172 4.73 -10.72 -5.88
CA SER A 172 4.62 -10.39 -7.30
C SER A 172 4.20 -11.57 -8.19
N GLU A 173 4.44 -12.80 -7.72
CA GLU A 173 4.06 -14.03 -8.41
C GLU A 173 2.55 -14.34 -8.29
N LEU A 174 1.83 -13.72 -7.34
CA LEU A 174 0.40 -13.95 -7.13
C LEU A 174 -0.45 -13.36 -8.26
N ASP A 175 -1.40 -14.15 -8.77
CA ASP A 175 -2.26 -13.70 -9.87
C ASP A 175 -3.15 -12.52 -9.49
N ALA A 176 -3.62 -12.46 -8.25
CA ALA A 176 -4.40 -11.32 -7.74
C ALA A 176 -3.57 -10.03 -7.77
N VAL A 177 -2.29 -10.12 -7.39
CA VAL A 177 -1.35 -9.00 -7.39
C VAL A 177 -1.05 -8.54 -8.81
N LYS A 178 -0.75 -9.47 -9.74
CA LYS A 178 -0.51 -9.13 -11.15
C LYS A 178 -1.69 -8.41 -11.79
N LYS A 179 -2.92 -8.80 -11.43
CA LYS A 179 -4.15 -8.14 -11.92
C LYS A 179 -4.40 -6.77 -11.31
N ALA A 180 -3.90 -6.52 -10.10
CA ALA A 180 -4.14 -5.28 -9.35
C ALA A 180 -2.99 -4.27 -9.46
N THR A 181 -1.90 -4.61 -10.16
CA THR A 181 -0.71 -3.76 -10.29
C THR A 181 -0.52 -3.27 -11.71
N GLU A 182 -0.19 -1.98 -11.83
CA GLU A 182 0.18 -1.35 -13.09
C GLU A 182 1.70 -1.38 -13.26
N PRO A 183 2.23 -1.55 -14.49
CA PRO A 183 3.66 -1.56 -14.72
C PRO A 183 4.27 -0.17 -14.56
N ASP A 184 5.58 -0.12 -14.28
CA ASP A 184 6.33 1.14 -14.18
C ASP A 184 6.19 2.04 -15.42
N ALA A 185 6.05 1.45 -16.61
CA ALA A 185 5.84 2.18 -17.86
C ALA A 185 4.58 3.06 -17.82
N TYR A 186 3.58 2.68 -17.02
CA TYR A 186 2.38 3.47 -16.75
C TYR A 186 2.55 4.37 -15.51
N LEU A 187 3.06 3.83 -14.41
CA LEU A 187 3.14 4.55 -13.13
C LEU A 187 4.13 5.72 -13.15
N VAL A 188 5.32 5.57 -13.77
CA VAL A 188 6.36 6.62 -13.79
C VAL A 188 5.85 7.91 -14.48
N PRO A 189 5.27 7.87 -15.69
CA PRO A 189 4.70 9.07 -16.32
C PRO A 189 3.58 9.73 -15.52
N VAL A 190 2.73 8.96 -14.83
CA VAL A 190 1.67 9.49 -13.96
C VAL A 190 2.28 10.30 -12.80
N HIS A 191 3.29 9.75 -12.14
CA HIS A 191 3.96 10.42 -11.02
C HIS A 191 4.76 11.64 -11.47
N LEU A 192 5.45 11.58 -12.62
CA LEU A 192 6.15 12.74 -13.18
C LEU A 192 5.20 13.91 -13.45
N ARG A 193 3.99 13.65 -13.95
CA ARG A 193 2.97 14.70 -14.14
C ARG A 193 2.60 15.34 -12.79
N HIS A 194 2.33 14.53 -11.77
CA HIS A 194 2.02 15.01 -10.43
C HIS A 194 3.15 15.83 -9.79
N LEU A 195 4.40 15.37 -9.92
CA LEU A 195 5.58 16.05 -9.41
C LEU A 195 5.80 17.40 -10.10
N LYS A 196 5.69 17.45 -11.43
CA LYS A 196 5.79 18.70 -12.20
C LYS A 196 4.72 19.70 -11.81
N VAL A 197 3.49 19.23 -11.59
CA VAL A 197 2.42 20.09 -11.07
C VAL A 197 2.84 20.69 -9.73
N LYS A 198 3.37 19.92 -8.78
CA LYS A 198 3.80 20.48 -7.48
C LYS A 198 5.01 21.42 -7.56
N HIS A 199 6.01 21.14 -8.41
CA HIS A 199 7.17 22.01 -8.59
C HIS A 199 6.84 23.33 -9.29
N ALA A 200 5.84 23.34 -10.19
CA ALA A 200 5.36 24.57 -10.81
C ALA A 200 4.70 25.54 -9.81
N VAL A 201 4.38 25.08 -8.60
CA VAL A 201 3.70 25.86 -7.56
C VAL A 201 4.52 26.09 -6.30
N GLY A 202 5.85 25.99 -6.42
CA GLY A 202 6.79 26.58 -5.45
C GLY A 202 6.59 26.11 -4.01
N PHE A 203 7.06 24.90 -3.72
CA PHE A 203 7.51 24.51 -2.38
C PHE A 203 9.03 24.44 -2.37
#